data_AF-A0A7W7QYY9-F1
#
_entry.id   AF-A0A7W7QYY9-F1
#
_cell.length_a   1.000
_cell.length_b   1.000
_cell.length_c   1.000
_cell.angle_alpha   90.00
_cell.angle_beta   90.00
_cell.angle_gamma   90.00
#
_symmetry.space_group_name_H-M   'P 1'
#
loop_
_entity.id
_entity.type
_entity.pdbx_description
1 polymer ?
#
loop_
_entity_poly.entity_id
_entity_poly.type
_entity_poly.pdbx_seq_one_letter_code
_entity_poly.pdbx_strand_id
1 'polypeptide(L)'
;MSRPAPTPTTIYRPQLGELVSDLTHKGACGIYMGTLSGRAYLRPPGGGIEWDTDPDRIEPATPAGQLEPVSQRSTPRHAERIQLPDAP
;
A
#
# COMPACT_ATOMS: atom_id res chain seq x y z
N MET A 1 -31.33 29.03 14.19
CA MET A 1 -30.31 27.97 14.39
C MET A 1 -30.07 27.31 13.05
N SER A 2 -28.98 27.65 12.35
CA SER A 2 -28.63 26.97 11.09
C SER A 2 -27.92 25.66 11.39
N ARG A 3 -28.45 24.54 10.88
CA ARG A 3 -27.75 23.26 10.87
C ARG A 3 -26.50 23.43 9.98
N PRO A 4 -25.29 22.98 10.41
CA PRO A 4 -24.17 22.89 9.49
C PRO A 4 -24.57 21.97 8.33
N ALA A 5 -24.29 22.40 7.10
CA ALA A 5 -24.50 21.58 5.92
C ALA A 5 -23.67 20.28 6.06
N PRO A 6 -24.17 19.11 5.62
CA PRO A 6 -23.33 17.92 5.52
C PRO A 6 -22.13 18.30 4.66
N THR A 7 -20.93 18.11 5.18
CA THR A 7 -19.71 18.21 4.39
C THR A 7 -19.86 17.32 3.17
N PRO A 8 -19.47 17.76 1.96
CA PRO A 8 -19.50 16.88 0.80
C PRO A 8 -18.72 15.62 1.18
N THR A 9 -19.37 14.46 1.11
CA THR A 9 -18.69 13.17 1.20
C THR A 9 -17.83 13.07 -0.06
N THR A 10 -16.65 13.66 -0.02
CA THR A 10 -15.66 13.50 -1.08
C THR A 10 -15.42 12.00 -1.20
N ILE A 11 -15.76 11.45 -2.37
CA ILE A 11 -15.39 10.08 -2.73
C ILE A 11 -13.87 10.02 -2.65
N TYR A 12 -13.35 9.26 -1.69
CA TYR A 12 -11.92 9.08 -1.53
C TYR A 12 -11.36 8.36 -2.76
N ARG A 13 -10.33 8.92 -3.39
CA ARG A 13 -9.62 8.33 -4.52
C ARG A 13 -8.14 8.24 -4.18
N PRO A 14 -7.63 7.07 -3.79
CA PRO A 14 -6.23 6.91 -3.42
C PRO A 14 -5.30 7.09 -4.61
N GLN A 15 -4.07 7.49 -4.32
CA GLN A 15 -2.98 7.52 -5.29
C GLN A 15 -2.31 6.15 -5.42
N LEU A 16 -1.81 5.82 -6.61
CA LEU A 16 -1.00 4.61 -6.80
C LEU A 16 0.20 4.62 -5.85
N GLY A 17 0.38 3.55 -5.07
CA GLY A 17 1.42 3.44 -4.05
C GLY A 17 1.01 3.96 -2.66
N GLU A 18 -0.18 4.53 -2.50
CA GLU A 18 -0.68 5.01 -1.22
C GLU A 18 -1.03 3.85 -0.28
N LEU A 19 -0.74 4.01 1.02
CA LEU A 19 -1.17 3.07 2.04
C LEU A 19 -2.62 3.37 2.44
N VAL A 20 -3.50 2.38 2.27
CA VAL A 20 -4.93 2.48 2.57
C VAL A 20 -5.38 1.38 3.53
N SER A 21 -6.46 1.64 4.26
CA SER A 21 -7.14 0.65 5.10
C SER A 21 -8.37 0.12 4.39
N ASP A 22 -8.51 -1.20 4.36
CA ASP A 22 -9.63 -1.90 3.73
C ASP A 22 -10.66 -2.34 4.78
N LEU A 23 -11.80 -1.65 4.79
CA LEU A 23 -12.89 -1.89 5.73
C LEU A 23 -13.57 -3.25 5.50
N THR A 24 -13.50 -3.79 4.28
CA THR A 24 -14.05 -5.12 3.96
C THR A 24 -13.26 -6.22 4.67
N HIS A 25 -11.95 -6.02 4.81
CA HIS A 25 -11.02 -6.99 5.39
C HIS A 25 -10.61 -6.61 6.82
N LYS A 26 -11.59 -6.24 7.67
CA LYS A 26 -11.38 -5.90 9.10
C LYS A 26 -10.33 -4.79 9.31
N GLY A 27 -10.22 -3.84 8.38
CA GLY A 27 -9.25 -2.75 8.46
C GLY A 27 -7.83 -3.15 8.08
N ALA A 28 -7.64 -4.24 7.33
CA ALA A 28 -6.32 -4.63 6.82
C ALA A 28 -5.70 -3.50 5.99
N CYS A 29 -4.41 -3.23 6.18
CA CYS A 29 -3.71 -2.18 5.45
C CYS A 29 -3.00 -2.74 4.21
N GLY A 30 -3.14 -2.05 3.08
CA GLY A 30 -2.50 -2.41 1.81
C GLY A 30 -2.05 -1.19 1.01
N ILE A 31 -1.07 -1.40 0.15
CA ILE A 31 -0.60 -0.42 -0.84
C ILE A 31 -1.55 -0.48 -2.04
N TYR A 32 -2.13 0.66 -2.41
CA TYR A 32 -3.05 0.75 -3.53
C TYR A 32 -2.31 0.60 -4.87
N MET A 33 -2.66 -0.44 -5.62
CA MET A 33 -2.05 -0.81 -6.90
C MET A 33 -2.85 -0.33 -8.12
N GLY A 34 -4.03 0.25 -7.89
CA GLY A 34 -4.91 0.74 -8.95
C GLY A 34 -6.31 0.16 -8.86
N THR A 35 -7.19 0.66 -9.73
CA THR A 35 -8.54 0.14 -9.91
C THR A 35 -8.65 -0.45 -11.31
N LEU A 36 -9.07 -1.71 -11.39
CA LEU A 36 -9.33 -2.40 -12.65
C LEU A 36 -10.68 -3.12 -12.56
N SER A 37 -11.49 -3.02 -13.61
CA SER A 37 -12.83 -3.64 -13.67
C SER A 37 -13.73 -3.29 -12.46
N GLY A 38 -13.59 -2.06 -11.94
CA GLY A 38 -14.37 -1.59 -10.79
C GLY A 38 -13.91 -2.12 -9.43
N ARG A 39 -12.76 -2.81 -9.36
CA ARG A 39 -12.17 -3.34 -8.13
C ARG A 39 -10.86 -2.63 -7.83
N ALA A 40 -10.67 -2.26 -6.57
CA ALA A 40 -9.38 -1.75 -6.10
C ALA A 40 -8.47 -2.92 -5.77
N TYR A 41 -7.22 -2.88 -6.21
CA TYR A 41 -6.22 -3.92 -5.95
C TYR A 41 -5.22 -3.42 -4.92
N LEU A 42 -5.00 -4.21 -3.87
CA LEU A 42 -4.15 -3.87 -2.73
C LEU A 42 -3.07 -4.93 -2.53
N ARG A 43 -1.84 -4.46 -2.27
CA ARG A 43 -0.71 -5.33 -1.96
C ARG A 43 -0.29 -5.15 -0.50
N PRO A 44 0.08 -6.22 0.24
CA PRO A 44 0.58 -6.04 1.59
C PRO A 44 1.90 -5.23 1.56
N PRO A 45 2.13 -4.28 2.49
CA PRO A 45 3.33 -3.44 2.49
C PRO A 45 4.64 -4.23 2.68
N GLY A 46 4.59 -5.39 3.37
CA GLY A 46 5.73 -6.31 3.51
C GLY A 46 5.90 -7.30 2.34
N GLY A 47 5.11 -7.17 1.27
CA GLY A 47 5.00 -8.19 0.24
C GLY A 47 4.03 -9.32 0.60
N GLY A 48 3.76 -10.20 -0.37
CA GLY A 48 2.74 -11.25 -0.25
C GLY A 48 1.80 -11.25 -1.44
N ILE A 49 0.62 -11.83 -1.24
CA ILE A 49 -0.42 -11.97 -2.27
C ILE A 49 -1.26 -10.70 -2.31
N GLU A 50 -1.41 -10.13 -3.51
CA GLU A 50 -2.33 -9.03 -3.78
C GLU A 50 -3.79 -9.49 -3.62
N TRP A 51 -4.66 -8.63 -3.11
CA TRP A 51 -6.09 -8.90 -3.00
C TRP A 51 -6.90 -7.75 -3.59
N ASP A 52 -8.12 -8.05 -4.02
CA ASP A 52 -9.06 -7.04 -4.52
C ASP A 52 -10.14 -6.70 -3.49
N THR A 53 -10.62 -5.46 -3.53
CA THR A 53 -11.69 -4.96 -2.65
C THR A 53 -12.58 -3.95 -3.38
N ASP A 54 -13.68 -3.58 -2.71
CA ASP A 54 -14.56 -2.53 -3.16
C ASP A 54 -13.88 -1.15 -2.98
N PRO A 55 -13.74 -0.34 -4.05
CA PRO A 55 -13.13 1.00 -3.95
C PRO A 55 -13.90 1.97 -3.03
N ASP A 56 -15.18 1.70 -2.71
CA ASP A 56 -15.93 2.51 -1.75
C ASP A 56 -15.71 2.06 -0.30
N ARG A 57 -14.92 1.00 -0.08
CA ARG A 57 -14.59 0.42 1.24
C ARG A 57 -13.13 0.61 1.63
N ILE A 58 -12.43 1.52 0.95
CA ILE A 58 -11.08 1.93 1.30
C ILE A 58 -11.07 3.32 1.91
N GLU A 59 -10.20 3.53 2.88
CA GLU A 59 -9.97 4.82 3.52
C GLU A 59 -8.46 5.11 3.61
N PRO A 60 -8.04 6.38 3.74
CA PRO A 60 -6.65 6.70 4.05
C PRO A 60 -6.22 5.91 5.29
N ALA A 61 -5.13 5.14 5.19
CA ALA A 61 -4.61 4.49 6.37
C ALA A 61 -4.12 5.58 7.33
N THR A 62 -4.55 5.54 8.58
CA THR A 62 -3.88 6.34 9.61
C THR A 62 -2.50 5.71 9.81
N PRO A 63 -1.39 6.43 9.55
CA PRO A 63 -0.07 5.85 9.76
C PRO A 63 0.08 5.54 11.26
N ALA A 64 0.06 4.25 11.59
CA ALA A 64 0.43 3.77 12.91
C ALA A 64 1.94 3.90 13.05
N GLY A 65 2.40 5.11 13.39
CA GLY A 65 3.81 5.40 13.59
C GLY A 65 4.54 5.81 12.32
N GLN A 66 5.43 6.78 12.50
CA GLN A 66 6.33 7.29 11.48
C GLN A 66 7.19 6.16 10.92
N LEU A 67 7.11 5.92 9.61
CA LEU A 67 8.01 4.99 8.94
C LEU A 67 9.39 5.63 8.88
N GLU A 68 10.34 5.07 9.62
CA GLU A 68 11.75 5.42 9.48
C GLU A 68 12.26 4.86 8.13
N PRO A 69 12.91 5.67 7.28
CA PRO A 69 13.48 5.18 6.03
C PRO A 69 14.64 4.22 6.32
N VAL A 70 14.36 2.91 6.36
CA VAL A 70 15.40 1.88 6.45
C VAL A 70 15.92 1.55 5.04
N SER A 71 16.61 2.51 4.43
CA SER A 71 17.40 2.23 3.22
C SER A 71 18.71 1.58 3.62
N GLN A 72 18.66 0.32 4.09
CA GLN A 72 19.87 -0.47 4.27
C GLN A 72 20.11 -1.28 2.99
N ARG A 73 21.29 -1.07 2.38
CA ARG A 73 21.72 -1.90 1.25
C ARG A 73 21.67 -3.36 1.69
N SER A 74 20.87 -4.18 1.01
CA SER A 74 20.84 -5.61 1.29
C SER A 74 22.24 -6.19 1.07
N THR A 75 22.79 -6.82 2.10
CA THR A 75 23.97 -7.66 1.93
C THR A 75 23.52 -9.00 1.35
N PRO A 76 24.20 -9.51 0.30
CA PRO A 76 23.93 -10.84 -0.20
C PRO A 76 24.07 -11.89 0.90
N ARG A 77 23.17 -12.88 0.94
CA ARG A 77 23.30 -14.02 1.86
C ARG A 77 24.54 -14.87 1.59
N HIS A 78 25.00 -14.88 0.33
CA HIS A 78 26.19 -15.59 -0.14
C HIS A 78 26.97 -14.65 -1.06
N ALA A 79 27.96 -13.95 -0.51
CA ALA A 79 28.78 -12.99 -1.24
C ALA A 79 29.68 -13.69 -2.28
N GLU A 80 30.13 -14.91 -1.97
CA GLU A 80 30.99 -15.70 -2.85
C GLU A 80 30.31 -16.08 -4.18
N ARG A 81 28.98 -16.13 -4.22
CA ARG A 81 28.23 -16.50 -5.42
C ARG A 81 28.03 -15.36 -6.42
N ILE A 82 28.52 -14.16 -6.10
CA ILE A 82 28.45 -12.96 -6.93
C ILE A 82 29.79 -12.70 -7.63
N GLN A 83 30.83 -13.50 -7.34
CA GLN A 83 32.09 -13.43 -8.06
C GLN A 83 31.86 -13.86 -9.51
N LEU A 84 31.86 -12.87 -10.40
CA LEU A 84 32.00 -13.09 -11.83
C LEU A 84 33.37 -13.75 -12.08
N PRO A 85 33.46 -14.74 -12.99
CA PRO A 85 34.74 -15.30 -13.36
C PRO A 85 35.65 -14.19 -13.92
N ASP A 86 36.96 -14.29 -13.65
CA ASP A 86 37.95 -13.36 -14.19
C ASP A 86 37.83 -13.33 -15.71
N ALA A 87 37.80 -12.12 -16.27
CA ALA A 87 37.73 -11.95 -17.72
C ALA A 87 39.08 -12.38 -18.35
N PRO A 88 39.06 -13.05 -19.52
CA PRO A 88 40.27 -13.54 -20.18
C PRO A 88 41.20 -12.43 -20.67
#